data_AF-A0A8T3M082-F1
#
_entry.id   AF-A0A8T3M082-F1
#
_cell.length_a   1.000
_cell.length_b   1.000
_cell.length_c   1.000
_cell.angle_alpha   90.00
_cell.angle_beta   90.00
_cell.angle_gamma   90.00
#
_symmetry.space_group_name_H-M   'P 1'
#
loop_
_entity.id
_entity.type
_entity.pdbx_description
1 polymer ?
#
loop_
_entity_poly.entity_id
_entity_poly.type
_entity_poly.pdbx_seq_one_letter_code
_entity_poly.pdbx_strand_id
1 'polypeptide(L)'
;AIPTYFCSRLAAAHVKVILTGEGADELFAGYDYHKTPSDPATLHQELCRSVSTLHNINLQRVDRLTMLHSIEGRVPFLDTDFIALALSVPAELKLRPLPDGRLVEKWVLRKACEDLLPADIVWRTKEQFDEGSGTVDLLAEALGPLLVDVDLDGYRSTVTESVRSAEEALYHRILSDGYLRPDMILRNVARWTEDRQL
;
A
#
# COMPACT_ATOMS: atom_id res chain seq x y z
N ALA A 1 -2.41 -4.97 6.24
CA ALA A 1 -1.83 -4.76 7.60
C ALA A 1 -1.57 -6.10 8.29
N ILE A 2 -2.56 -6.98 8.37
CA ILE A 2 -2.46 -8.29 9.04
C ILE A 2 -1.25 -9.16 8.62
N PRO A 3 -0.90 -9.31 7.32
CA PRO A 3 0.26 -10.12 6.94
C PRO A 3 1.57 -9.54 7.48
N THR A 4 1.72 -8.21 7.44
CA THR A 4 2.89 -7.50 7.96
C THR A 4 3.05 -7.73 9.46
N TYR A 5 1.96 -7.73 10.24
CA TYR A 5 1.98 -8.04 11.67
C TYR A 5 2.54 -9.44 11.96
N PHE A 6 2.03 -10.47 11.26
CA PHE A 6 2.50 -11.83 11.48
C PHE A 6 3.95 -12.02 11.01
N CYS A 7 4.31 -11.42 9.87
CA CYS A 7 5.67 -11.45 9.35
C CYS A 7 6.67 -10.79 10.31
N SER A 8 6.36 -9.59 10.82
CA SER A 8 7.23 -8.89 11.77
C SER A 8 7.34 -9.63 13.09
N ARG A 9 6.24 -10.21 13.62
CA ARG A 9 6.28 -11.05 14.81
C ARG A 9 7.22 -12.26 14.66
N LEU A 10 7.18 -12.94 13.50
CA LEU A 10 8.06 -14.07 13.22
C LEU A 10 9.51 -13.63 13.05
N ALA A 11 9.75 -12.55 12.29
CA ALA A 11 11.09 -12.02 12.06
C ALA A 11 11.77 -11.57 13.37
N ALA A 12 11.01 -11.12 14.37
CA ALA A 12 11.55 -10.56 15.61
C ALA A 12 12.31 -11.58 16.46
N ALA A 13 12.04 -12.87 16.23
CA ALA A 13 12.77 -14.00 16.83
C ALA A 13 14.17 -14.18 16.25
N HIS A 14 14.46 -13.61 15.08
CA HIS A 14 15.69 -13.86 14.33
C HIS A 14 16.51 -12.60 14.05
N VAL A 15 15.85 -11.46 13.80
CA VAL A 15 16.50 -10.22 13.36
C VAL A 15 15.89 -9.00 14.03
N LYS A 16 16.65 -7.90 14.00
CA LYS A 16 16.20 -6.57 14.47
C LYS A 16 16.04 -5.56 13.34
N VAL A 17 16.52 -5.90 12.14
CA VAL A 17 16.43 -5.05 10.95
C VAL A 17 15.89 -5.90 9.81
N ILE A 18 14.93 -5.37 9.06
CA ILE A 18 14.44 -5.95 7.81
C ILE A 18 14.49 -4.91 6.70
N LEU A 19 14.67 -5.36 5.46
CA LEU A 19 14.51 -4.54 4.26
C LEU A 19 13.16 -4.84 3.63
N THR A 20 12.43 -3.80 3.24
CA THR A 20 11.13 -3.93 2.59
C THR A 20 11.15 -3.30 1.20
N GLY A 21 10.24 -3.74 0.34
CA GLY A 21 10.10 -3.22 -1.02
C GLY A 21 9.14 -2.02 -1.15
N GLU A 22 8.73 -1.41 -0.05
CA GLU A 22 7.83 -0.24 -0.07
C GLU A 22 8.45 0.91 -0.87
N GLY A 23 7.62 1.64 -1.63
CA GLY A 23 8.06 2.71 -2.53
C GLY A 23 8.27 2.26 -3.97
N ALA A 24 8.47 0.96 -4.23
CA ALA A 24 8.69 0.48 -5.59
C ALA A 24 7.45 0.65 -6.49
N ASP A 25 6.25 0.47 -5.95
CA ASP A 25 5.01 0.63 -6.71
C ASP A 25 4.73 2.11 -7.03
N GLU A 26 4.99 2.99 -6.07
CA GLU A 26 4.80 4.44 -6.14
C GLU A 26 5.83 5.12 -7.05
N LEU A 27 7.05 4.59 -7.14
CA LEU A 27 8.10 5.14 -7.99
C LEU A 27 8.06 4.62 -9.43
N PHE A 28 7.57 3.40 -9.66
CA PHE A 28 7.67 2.69 -10.94
C PHE A 28 6.32 2.22 -11.50
N ALA A 29 5.23 2.91 -11.17
CA ALA A 29 3.90 2.66 -11.72
C ALA A 29 3.38 1.22 -11.50
N GLY A 30 3.55 0.70 -10.28
CA GLY A 30 3.30 -0.70 -9.95
C GLY A 30 1.85 -1.13 -9.71
N TYR A 31 0.95 -0.19 -9.40
CA TYR A 31 -0.47 -0.47 -9.20
C TYR A 31 -1.25 -0.63 -10.50
N ASP A 32 -2.30 -1.46 -10.47
CA ASP A 32 -3.15 -1.70 -11.64
C ASP A 32 -3.89 -0.44 -12.11
N TYR A 33 -4.26 0.48 -11.22
CA TYR A 33 -4.92 1.72 -11.63
C TYR A 33 -4.01 2.64 -12.46
N HIS A 34 -2.68 2.47 -12.41
CA HIS A 34 -1.79 3.18 -13.33
C HIS A 34 -1.95 2.73 -14.77
N LYS A 35 -2.54 1.54 -15.01
CA LYS A 35 -2.82 1.01 -16.35
C LYS A 35 -4.05 1.68 -16.99
N THR A 36 -4.80 2.49 -16.25
CA THR A 36 -5.83 3.35 -16.83
C THR A 36 -5.16 4.28 -17.85
N PRO A 37 -5.70 4.41 -19.08
CA PRO A 37 -5.08 5.23 -20.10
C PRO A 37 -4.88 6.68 -19.62
N SER A 38 -3.63 7.06 -19.44
CA SER A 38 -3.23 8.43 -19.12
C SER A 38 -2.01 8.81 -19.96
N ASP A 39 -1.86 10.08 -20.26
CA ASP A 39 -0.61 10.55 -20.88
C ASP A 39 0.56 10.42 -19.88
N PRO A 40 1.81 10.37 -20.37
CA PRO A 40 2.99 10.21 -19.52
C PRO A 40 3.17 11.29 -18.46
N ALA A 41 2.73 12.53 -18.72
CA ALA A 41 2.86 13.62 -17.76
C ALA A 41 1.88 13.44 -16.60
N THR A 42 0.64 13.02 -16.88
CA THR A 42 -0.35 12.68 -15.85
C THR A 42 0.13 11.49 -14.99
N LEU A 43 0.68 10.44 -15.62
CA LEU A 43 1.26 9.32 -14.86
C LEU A 43 2.40 9.82 -13.96
N HIS A 44 3.32 10.64 -14.48
CA HIS A 44 4.41 11.18 -13.68
C HIS A 44 3.92 12.01 -12.48
N GLN A 45 2.91 12.87 -12.67
CA GLN A 45 2.31 13.66 -11.58
C GLN A 45 1.70 12.76 -10.50
N GLU A 46 1.01 11.69 -10.90
CA GLU A 46 0.44 10.71 -9.97
C GLU A 46 1.52 9.95 -9.18
N LEU A 47 2.65 9.59 -9.80
CA LEU A 47 3.79 8.97 -9.10
C LEU A 47 4.40 9.94 -8.06
N CYS A 48 4.60 11.21 -8.43
CA CYS A 48 5.08 12.24 -7.50
C CYS A 48 4.13 12.46 -6.32
N ARG A 49 2.81 12.49 -6.59
CA ARG A 49 1.77 12.56 -5.56
C ARG A 49 1.80 11.33 -4.65
N SER A 50 1.91 10.13 -5.23
CA SER A 50 1.96 8.86 -4.49
C SER A 50 3.12 8.86 -3.50
N VAL A 51 4.32 9.24 -3.94
CA VAL A 51 5.50 9.35 -3.05
C VAL A 51 5.27 10.38 -1.93
N SER A 52 4.65 11.52 -2.23
CA SER A 52 4.39 12.58 -1.24
C SER A 52 3.37 12.19 -0.17
N THR A 53 2.47 11.26 -0.48
CA THR A 53 1.41 10.81 0.44
C THR A 53 1.81 9.59 1.27
N LEU A 54 2.90 8.90 0.92
CA LEU A 54 3.36 7.65 1.54
C LEU A 54 3.40 7.64 3.07
N HIS A 55 3.80 8.78 3.66
CA HIS A 55 3.95 8.97 5.10
C HIS A 55 2.65 8.69 5.89
N ASN A 56 1.49 8.90 5.27
CA ASN A 56 0.19 8.72 5.91
C ASN A 56 -0.61 7.51 5.37
N ILE A 57 0.01 6.69 4.51
CA ILE A 57 -0.58 5.46 3.96
C ILE A 57 0.31 4.23 4.25
N ASN A 58 1.05 3.74 3.25
CA ASN A 58 1.82 2.50 3.33
C ASN A 58 2.96 2.54 4.37
N LEU A 59 3.65 3.69 4.53
CA LEU A 59 4.76 3.78 5.49
C LEU A 59 4.28 3.75 6.92
N GLN A 60 3.12 4.35 7.21
CA GLN A 60 2.52 4.29 8.53
C GLN A 60 2.23 2.83 8.95
N ARG A 61 1.79 2.01 8.00
CA ARG A 61 1.56 0.56 8.23
C ARG A 61 2.87 -0.17 8.53
N VAL A 62 3.91 0.02 7.72
CA VAL A 62 5.17 -0.69 7.90
C VAL A 62 5.82 -0.28 9.22
N ASP A 63 5.97 1.02 9.46
CA ASP A 63 6.57 1.57 10.69
C ASP A 63 5.88 1.02 11.94
N ARG A 64 4.56 1.19 12.06
CA ARG A 64 3.83 0.78 13.26
C ARG A 64 3.88 -0.73 13.49
N LEU A 65 3.74 -1.54 12.43
CA LEU A 65 3.66 -2.99 12.56
C LEU A 65 5.02 -3.66 12.75
N THR A 66 6.11 -3.09 12.22
CA THR A 66 7.45 -3.59 12.53
C THR A 66 7.88 -3.14 13.92
N MET A 67 7.62 -1.89 14.30
CA MET A 67 7.99 -1.36 15.62
C MET A 67 7.19 -1.99 16.76
N LEU A 68 5.96 -2.44 16.52
CA LEU A 68 5.20 -3.24 17.49
C LEU A 68 5.95 -4.49 17.96
N HIS A 69 6.83 -5.04 17.11
CA HIS A 69 7.67 -6.20 17.43
C HIS A 69 9.16 -5.84 17.56
N SER A 70 9.47 -4.55 17.78
CA SER A 70 10.83 -4.03 17.94
C SER A 70 11.75 -4.39 16.76
N ILE A 71 11.24 -4.26 15.53
CA ILE A 71 11.99 -4.39 14.28
C ILE A 71 12.08 -3.05 13.58
N GLU A 72 13.29 -2.66 13.20
CA GLU A 72 13.55 -1.55 12.28
C GLU A 72 13.28 -2.00 10.83
N GLY A 73 12.23 -1.47 10.22
CA GLY A 73 11.92 -1.65 8.80
C GLY A 73 12.61 -0.58 7.96
N ARG A 74 13.53 -0.98 7.07
CA ARG A 74 14.17 -0.07 6.10
C ARG A 74 13.50 -0.16 4.74
N VAL A 75 13.50 0.94 4.02
CA VAL A 75 12.82 1.13 2.73
C VAL A 75 13.81 1.61 1.67
N PRO A 76 14.69 0.73 1.12
CA PRO A 76 15.76 1.16 0.21
C PRO A 76 15.27 1.90 -1.04
N PHE A 77 14.08 1.58 -1.55
CA PHE A 77 13.47 2.30 -2.67
C PHE A 77 13.17 3.78 -2.35
N LEU A 78 13.08 4.15 -1.07
CA LEU A 78 12.80 5.52 -0.63
C LEU A 78 14.03 6.24 -0.11
N ASP A 79 15.22 5.74 -0.43
CA ASP A 79 16.43 6.55 -0.35
C ASP A 79 16.27 7.80 -1.23
N THR A 80 16.71 8.97 -0.73
CA THR A 80 16.45 10.25 -1.40
C THR A 80 17.14 10.36 -2.75
N ASP A 81 18.34 9.79 -2.88
CA ASP A 81 19.08 9.80 -4.15
C ASP A 81 18.42 8.83 -5.14
N PHE A 82 17.94 7.69 -4.64
CA PHE A 82 17.19 6.74 -5.46
C PHE A 82 15.83 7.29 -5.89
N ILE A 83 15.10 8.03 -5.05
CA ILE A 83 13.86 8.73 -5.43
C ILE A 83 14.15 9.73 -6.56
N ALA A 84 15.20 10.55 -6.41
CA ALA A 84 15.57 11.54 -7.43
C ALA A 84 15.90 10.86 -8.77
N LEU A 85 16.67 9.77 -8.74
CA LEU A 85 16.95 8.95 -9.91
C LEU A 85 15.64 8.38 -10.50
N ALA A 86 14.83 7.69 -9.71
CA ALA A 86 13.63 7.02 -10.16
C ALA A 86 12.61 8.00 -10.76
N LEU A 87 12.44 9.20 -10.18
CA LEU A 87 11.55 10.24 -10.71
C LEU A 87 12.11 10.92 -11.97
N SER A 88 13.43 10.91 -12.19
CA SER A 88 14.03 11.42 -13.43
C SER A 88 13.81 10.50 -14.64
N VAL A 89 13.49 9.22 -14.41
CA VAL A 89 13.20 8.25 -15.49
C VAL A 89 11.87 8.58 -16.18
N PRO A 90 11.82 8.64 -17.53
CA PRO A 90 10.58 8.83 -18.28
C PRO A 90 9.48 7.85 -17.89
N ALA A 91 8.24 8.36 -17.73
CA ALA A 91 7.12 7.56 -17.25
C ALA A 91 6.77 6.38 -18.20
N GLU A 92 7.04 6.52 -19.49
CA GLU A 92 6.86 5.50 -20.53
C GLU A 92 7.80 4.30 -20.36
N LEU A 93 8.91 4.48 -19.64
CA LEU A 93 9.81 3.38 -19.26
C LEU A 93 9.37 2.69 -17.98
N LYS A 94 8.48 3.30 -17.20
CA LYS A 94 7.92 2.71 -15.97
C LYS A 94 6.71 1.84 -16.28
N LEU A 95 5.85 2.31 -17.20
CA LEU A 95 4.68 1.58 -17.68
C LEU A 95 4.76 1.43 -19.20
N ARG A 96 5.02 0.21 -19.67
CA ARG A 96 5.36 -0.03 -21.08
C ARG A 96 4.30 -0.87 -21.80
N PRO A 97 3.77 -0.43 -22.96
CA PRO A 97 2.95 -1.29 -23.81
C PRO A 97 3.80 -2.34 -24.54
N LEU A 98 3.33 -3.58 -24.53
CA LEU A 98 3.82 -4.68 -25.34
C LEU A 98 3.17 -4.68 -26.73
N PRO A 99 3.73 -5.42 -27.71
CA PRO A 99 3.16 -5.52 -29.06
C PRO A 99 1.72 -6.07 -29.10
N ASP A 100 1.31 -6.83 -28.08
CA ASP A 100 -0.05 -7.39 -27.93
C ASP A 100 -1.03 -6.43 -27.23
N GLY A 101 -0.59 -5.20 -26.91
CA GLY A 101 -1.39 -4.17 -26.25
C GLY A 101 -1.42 -4.26 -24.73
N ARG A 102 -0.81 -5.28 -24.10
CA ARG A 102 -0.71 -5.34 -22.63
C ARG A 102 0.24 -4.27 -22.10
N LEU A 103 -0.14 -3.63 -21.00
CA LEU A 103 0.73 -2.75 -20.24
C LEU A 103 1.49 -3.55 -19.18
N VAL A 104 2.80 -3.35 -19.11
CA VAL A 104 3.67 -3.95 -18.10
C VAL A 104 4.15 -2.88 -17.14
N GLU A 105 3.78 -3.04 -15.87
CA GLU A 105 4.22 -2.18 -14.78
C GLU A 105 5.70 -2.41 -14.42
N LYS A 106 6.32 -1.40 -13.80
CA LYS A 106 7.71 -1.45 -13.33
C LYS A 106 8.71 -1.86 -14.41
N TRP A 107 8.43 -1.57 -15.68
CA TRP A 107 9.16 -2.18 -16.80
C TRP A 107 10.67 -1.93 -16.71
N VAL A 108 11.10 -0.68 -16.51
CA VAL A 108 12.52 -0.33 -16.35
C VAL A 108 13.18 -1.02 -15.16
N LEU A 109 12.46 -1.16 -14.04
CA LEU A 109 12.96 -1.85 -12.85
C LEU A 109 13.13 -3.35 -13.12
N ARG A 110 12.18 -3.97 -13.83
CA ARG A 110 12.26 -5.38 -14.24
C ARG A 110 13.47 -5.60 -15.15
N LYS A 111 13.66 -4.74 -16.16
CA LYS A 111 14.82 -4.78 -17.06
C LYS A 111 16.15 -4.64 -16.32
N ALA A 112 16.22 -3.78 -15.30
CA ALA A 112 17.43 -3.58 -14.51
C ALA A 112 17.80 -4.79 -13.61
N CYS A 113 16.89 -5.75 -13.42
CA CYS A 113 17.10 -6.92 -12.56
C CYS A 113 17.07 -8.26 -13.31
N GLU A 114 17.05 -8.26 -14.65
CA GLU A 114 16.97 -9.49 -15.47
C GLU A 114 18.14 -10.46 -15.24
N ASP A 115 19.30 -9.94 -14.88
CA ASP A 115 20.52 -10.70 -14.59
C ASP A 115 20.66 -11.09 -13.11
N LEU A 116 19.80 -10.57 -12.24
CA LEU A 116 19.85 -10.79 -10.78
C LEU A 116 18.85 -11.84 -10.28
N LEU A 117 17.73 -12.04 -11.00
CA LEU A 117 16.62 -12.88 -10.55
C LEU A 117 16.11 -13.80 -11.68
N PRO A 118 15.54 -14.97 -11.34
CA PRO A 118 14.89 -15.83 -12.32
C PRO A 118 13.83 -15.10 -13.16
N ALA A 119 13.74 -15.41 -14.46
CA ALA A 119 12.89 -14.71 -15.40
C ALA A 119 11.40 -14.76 -15.03
N ASP A 120 10.94 -15.87 -14.45
CA ASP A 120 9.59 -16.07 -13.94
C ASP A 120 9.26 -15.16 -12.75
N ILE A 121 10.25 -14.77 -11.95
CA ILE A 121 10.10 -13.78 -10.88
C ILE A 121 10.14 -12.35 -11.45
N VAL A 122 11.12 -12.06 -12.32
CA VAL A 122 11.31 -10.72 -12.92
C VAL A 122 10.10 -10.28 -13.73
N TRP A 123 9.42 -11.21 -14.42
CA TRP A 123 8.30 -10.90 -15.31
C TRP A 123 6.94 -11.32 -14.77
N ARG A 124 6.86 -11.73 -13.49
CA ARG A 124 5.61 -12.03 -12.81
C ARG A 124 4.73 -10.79 -12.70
N THR A 125 3.44 -10.92 -13.00
CA THR A 125 2.45 -9.88 -12.72
C THR A 125 2.45 -9.51 -11.23
N LYS A 126 2.30 -8.21 -10.93
CA LYS A 126 2.17 -7.74 -9.55
C LYS A 126 0.96 -8.39 -8.87
N GLU A 127 1.15 -8.81 -7.63
CA GLU A 127 0.07 -9.20 -6.70
C GLU A 127 0.27 -8.46 -5.38
N GLN A 128 -0.82 -8.04 -4.75
CA GLN A 128 -0.75 -7.37 -3.45
C GLN A 128 -0.35 -8.36 -2.34
N PHE A 129 0.18 -7.84 -1.24
CA PHE A 129 0.76 -8.70 -0.20
C PHE A 129 -0.31 -9.49 0.57
N ASP A 130 -1.46 -8.87 0.82
CA ASP A 130 -2.64 -9.50 1.39
C ASP A 130 -3.25 -10.55 0.47
N GLU A 131 -3.41 -10.24 -0.82
CA GLU A 131 -3.87 -11.19 -1.84
C GLU A 131 -2.93 -12.40 -1.94
N GLY A 132 -1.64 -12.18 -2.15
CA GLY A 132 -0.66 -13.26 -2.30
C GLY A 132 -0.44 -14.09 -1.03
N SER A 133 -0.84 -13.57 0.13
CA SER A 133 -0.79 -14.31 1.40
C SER A 133 -2.05 -15.11 1.71
N GLY A 134 -3.14 -14.94 0.94
CA GLY A 134 -4.44 -15.55 1.23
C GLY A 134 -5.14 -14.98 2.47
N THR A 135 -4.67 -13.83 2.99
CA THR A 135 -5.21 -13.26 4.24
C THR A 135 -6.59 -12.62 4.04
N VAL A 136 -6.95 -12.24 2.81
CA VAL A 136 -8.23 -11.60 2.50
C VAL A 136 -9.40 -12.52 2.86
N ASP A 137 -9.37 -13.78 2.41
CA ASP A 137 -10.46 -14.73 2.66
C ASP A 137 -10.57 -15.09 4.15
N LEU A 138 -9.41 -15.33 4.80
CA LEU A 138 -9.36 -15.62 6.23
C LEU A 138 -9.89 -14.46 7.08
N LEU A 139 -9.58 -13.22 6.67
CA LEU A 139 -10.06 -12.03 7.37
C LEU A 139 -11.58 -11.87 7.18
N ALA A 140 -12.09 -12.08 5.98
CA ALA A 140 -13.53 -12.02 5.71
C ALA A 140 -14.30 -13.05 6.57
N GLU A 141 -13.79 -14.28 6.67
CA GLU A 141 -14.37 -15.33 7.53
C GLU A 141 -14.33 -14.92 9.01
N ALA A 142 -13.20 -14.41 9.50
CA ALA A 142 -13.03 -14.00 10.89
C ALA A 142 -13.91 -12.78 11.27
N LEU A 143 -14.12 -11.86 10.33
CA LEU A 143 -14.95 -10.67 10.56
C LEU A 143 -16.44 -10.96 10.46
N GLY A 144 -16.85 -11.96 9.68
CA GLY A 144 -18.26 -12.30 9.44
C GLY A 144 -19.13 -12.23 10.70
N PRO A 145 -18.79 -12.94 11.79
CA PRO A 145 -19.55 -12.89 13.04
C PRO A 145 -19.60 -11.52 13.72
N LEU A 146 -18.55 -10.70 13.59
CA LEU A 146 -18.47 -9.37 14.18
C LEU A 146 -19.27 -8.32 13.41
N LEU A 147 -19.58 -8.60 12.14
CA LEU A 147 -20.30 -7.67 11.25
C LEU A 147 -21.82 -7.86 11.28
N VAL A 148 -22.32 -8.99 11.83
CA VAL A 148 -23.77 -9.31 11.84
C VAL A 148 -24.61 -8.23 12.51
N ASP A 149 -24.13 -7.70 13.63
CA ASP A 149 -24.88 -6.74 14.46
C ASP A 149 -24.45 -5.28 14.25
N VAL A 150 -23.68 -4.99 13.19
CA VAL A 150 -23.23 -3.63 12.92
C VAL A 150 -24.35 -2.83 12.25
N ASP A 151 -25.02 -2.01 13.06
CA ASP A 151 -25.93 -0.97 12.57
C ASP A 151 -25.13 0.17 11.92
N LEU A 152 -24.92 0.07 10.61
CA LEU A 152 -24.17 1.05 9.83
C LEU A 152 -24.86 2.42 9.79
N ASP A 153 -26.17 2.46 9.63
CA ASP A 153 -26.91 3.71 9.48
C ASP A 153 -27.03 4.44 10.82
N GLY A 154 -27.28 3.69 11.91
CA GLY A 154 -27.18 4.22 13.26
C GLY A 154 -25.80 4.75 13.56
N TYR A 155 -24.74 3.99 13.22
CA TYR A 155 -23.37 4.45 13.44
C TYR A 155 -23.01 5.71 12.64
N ARG A 156 -23.42 5.80 11.37
CA ARG A 156 -23.25 7.01 10.53
C ARG A 156 -23.89 8.26 11.15
N SER A 157 -24.97 8.12 11.90
CA SER A 157 -25.60 9.26 12.58
C SER A 157 -24.79 9.80 13.77
N THR A 158 -23.82 9.02 14.27
CA THR A 158 -22.98 9.37 15.44
C THR A 158 -21.63 9.96 15.08
N VAL A 159 -21.20 9.86 13.83
CA VAL A 159 -19.89 10.32 13.35
C VAL A 159 -20.03 11.36 12.24
N THR A 160 -19.04 12.23 12.11
CA THR A 160 -19.01 13.25 11.05
C THR A 160 -18.35 12.74 9.76
N GLU A 161 -17.53 11.70 9.89
CA GLU A 161 -16.75 11.09 8.86
C GLU A 161 -17.62 10.19 7.97
N SER A 162 -17.36 10.22 6.66
CA SER A 162 -18.05 9.34 5.73
C SER A 162 -17.54 7.90 5.88
N VAL A 163 -18.31 7.05 6.56
CA VAL A 163 -18.08 5.61 6.72
C VAL A 163 -18.88 4.83 5.68
N ARG A 164 -18.21 3.96 4.91
CA ARG A 164 -18.76 3.36 3.68
C ARG A 164 -19.35 1.96 3.88
N SER A 165 -18.84 1.19 4.84
CA SER A 165 -19.26 -0.20 5.08
C SER A 165 -19.34 -0.55 6.56
N ALA A 166 -20.01 -1.67 6.87
CA ALA A 166 -20.05 -2.23 8.22
C ALA A 166 -18.64 -2.56 8.75
N GLU A 167 -17.76 -3.06 7.88
CA GLU A 167 -16.36 -3.32 8.22
C GLU A 167 -15.60 -2.03 8.55
N GLU A 168 -15.76 -0.98 7.74
CA GLU A 168 -15.16 0.32 8.03
C GLU A 168 -15.71 0.93 9.32
N ALA A 169 -17.02 0.75 9.59
CA ALA A 169 -17.64 1.18 10.85
C ALA A 169 -17.04 0.45 12.06
N LEU A 170 -16.83 -0.87 11.95
CA LEU A 170 -16.18 -1.67 12.99
C LEU A 170 -14.76 -1.16 13.26
N TYR A 171 -13.93 -0.98 12.22
CA TYR A 171 -12.57 -0.47 12.38
C TYR A 171 -12.54 0.96 12.93
N HIS A 172 -13.45 1.82 12.46
CA HIS A 172 -13.57 3.18 12.96
C HIS A 172 -13.89 3.19 14.45
N ARG A 173 -14.78 2.29 14.91
CA ARG A 173 -15.12 2.14 16.33
C ARG A 173 -13.93 1.67 17.15
N ILE A 174 -13.29 0.57 16.73
CA ILE A 174 -12.08 0.03 17.38
C ILE A 174 -10.99 1.12 17.50
N LEU A 175 -10.79 1.88 16.42
CA LEU A 175 -9.83 2.97 16.42
C LEU A 175 -10.24 4.07 17.39
N SER A 176 -11.51 4.49 17.38
CA SER A 176 -12.01 5.55 18.25
C SER A 176 -11.90 5.20 19.73
N ASP A 177 -12.26 3.96 20.09
CA ASP A 177 -12.21 3.46 21.47
C ASP A 177 -10.77 3.31 21.99
N GLY A 178 -9.79 3.19 21.09
CA GLY A 178 -8.38 3.05 21.41
C GLY A 178 -7.67 4.32 21.87
N TYR A 179 -8.30 5.50 21.75
CA TYR A 179 -7.67 6.79 22.05
C TYR A 179 -8.52 7.68 22.97
N LEU A 180 -7.85 8.42 23.87
CA LEU A 180 -8.50 9.41 24.74
C LEU A 180 -9.11 10.59 23.98
N ARG A 181 -8.54 10.91 22.81
CA ARG A 181 -8.93 12.03 21.94
C ARG A 181 -9.05 11.54 20.49
N PRO A 182 -10.09 10.75 20.17
CA PRO A 182 -10.22 10.11 18.86
C PRO A 182 -10.36 11.14 17.73
N ASP A 183 -10.97 12.30 18.00
CA ASP A 183 -11.09 13.44 17.09
C ASP A 183 -9.74 13.87 16.48
N MET A 184 -8.67 13.86 17.29
CA MET A 184 -7.34 14.23 16.83
C MET A 184 -6.69 13.19 15.94
N ILE A 185 -7.07 11.92 16.09
CA ILE A 185 -6.54 10.80 15.30
C ILE A 185 -7.30 10.69 13.99
N LEU A 186 -8.64 10.72 14.06
CA LEU A 186 -9.53 10.54 12.91
C LEU A 186 -9.32 11.61 11.82
N ARG A 187 -9.11 12.87 12.21
CA ARG A 187 -8.80 13.96 11.25
C ARG A 187 -7.50 13.75 10.45
N ASN A 188 -6.63 12.85 10.90
CA ASN A 188 -5.35 12.54 10.26
C ASN A 188 -5.40 11.21 9.50
N VAL A 189 -6.52 10.49 9.47
CA VAL A 189 -6.65 9.26 8.71
C VAL A 189 -6.69 9.62 7.22
N ALA A 190 -5.63 9.30 6.49
CA ALA A 190 -5.62 9.47 5.03
C ALA A 190 -6.58 8.49 4.36
N ARG A 191 -7.20 8.92 3.26
CA ARG A 191 -7.92 8.02 2.36
C ARG A 191 -7.15 7.86 1.06
N TRP A 192 -6.88 6.60 0.71
CA TRP A 192 -6.06 6.23 -0.44
C TRP A 192 -6.61 6.72 -1.80
N THR A 193 -7.91 6.99 -1.87
CA THR A 193 -8.61 7.49 -3.07
C THR A 193 -8.78 9.00 -3.13
N GLU A 194 -8.51 9.73 -2.03
CA GLU A 194 -8.59 11.18 -2.05
C GLU A 194 -7.48 11.78 -2.92
N ASP A 195 -7.83 12.78 -3.72
CA ASP A 195 -6.94 13.56 -4.59
C ASP A 195 -6.17 12.79 -5.68
N ARG A 196 -6.65 11.62 -6.09
CA ARG A 196 -6.10 10.92 -7.27
C ARG A 196 -6.35 11.69 -8.54
N GLN A 197 -5.36 11.69 -9.43
CA GLN A 197 -5.50 12.22 -10.79
C GLN A 197 -5.94 11.15 -11.81
N LEU A 198 -5.93 9.87 -11.42
CA LEU A 198 -6.27 8.68 -12.24
C LEU A 198 -7.45 7.89 -11.67
#